data_AF-A0A8I1RHK7-F1
#
_entry.id   AF-A0A8I1RHK7-F1
#
_cell.length_a   1.000
_cell.length_b   1.000
_cell.length_c   1.000
_cell.angle_alpha   90.00
_cell.angle_beta   90.00
_cell.angle_gamma   90.00
#
_symmetry.space_group_name_H-M   'P 1'
#
loop_
_entity.id
_entity.type
_entity.pdbx_description
1 polymer ?
#
loop_
_entity_poly.entity_id
_entity_poly.type
_entity_poly.pdbx_seq_one_letter_code
_entity_poly.pdbx_strand_id
1 'polypeptide(L)' 'MSTHSTYDMLRHLADSWGLLVMLIVFAAFVAWPFRPGAKDNNRKAAEAIFEEDDDDEA' A
#
# COMPACT_ATOMS: atom_id res chain seq x y z
N MET A 1 -11.48 21.02 -26.20
CA MET A 1 -12.58 20.38 -25.46
C MET A 1 -13.11 21.38 -24.46
N SER A 2 -14.42 21.60 -24.38
CA SER A 2 -15.04 22.59 -23.48
C SER A 2 -15.09 22.06 -22.05
N THR A 3 -14.88 22.92 -21.06
CA THR A 3 -14.86 22.58 -19.61
C THR A 3 -16.09 21.77 -19.18
N HIS A 4 -17.25 22.07 -19.76
CA HIS A 4 -18.51 21.37 -19.50
C HIS A 4 -18.46 19.89 -19.91
N SER A 5 -17.90 19.57 -21.08
CA SER A 5 -17.81 18.18 -21.57
C SER A 5 -16.84 17.35 -20.73
N THR A 6 -15.73 17.94 -20.27
CA THR A 6 -14.79 17.25 -19.37
C THR A 6 -15.40 17.02 -18.00
N TYR A 7 -16.13 18.00 -17.46
CA TYR A 7 -16.82 17.86 -16.18
C TYR A 7 -17.90 16.79 -16.21
N ASP A 8 -18.75 16.76 -17.24
CA ASP A 8 -19.76 15.71 -17.43
C ASP A 8 -19.14 14.31 -17.50
N MET A 9 -18.01 14.16 -18.19
CA MET A 9 -17.30 12.89 -18.28
C MET A 9 -16.77 12.44 -16.91
N LEU A 10 -16.12 13.34 -16.16
CA LEU A 10 -15.63 13.07 -14.81
C LEU A 10 -16.77 12.76 -13.84
N ARG A 11 -17.88 13.50 -13.96
CA ARG A 11 -19.08 13.32 -13.17
C ARG A 11 -19.69 11.95 -13.42
N HIS A 12 -19.84 11.51 -14.67
CA HIS A 12 -20.37 10.18 -14.96
C HIS A 12 -19.47 9.05 -14.47
N LEU A 13 -18.16 9.22 -14.52
CA LEU A 13 -17.20 8.30 -13.91
C LEU A 13 -17.35 8.25 -12.38
N ALA A 14 -17.53 9.40 -11.73
CA ALA A 14 -17.66 9.52 -10.28
C ALA A 14 -19.04 9.08 -9.75
N ASP A 15 -20.13 9.39 -10.45
CA ASP A 15 -21.49 8.97 -10.11
C ASP A 15 -21.69 7.44 -10.32
N SER A 16 -20.73 6.77 -10.96
CA SER A 16 -20.67 5.30 -11.03
C SER A 16 -20.00 4.69 -9.78
N TRP A 17 -19.73 3.38 -9.81
CA TRP A 17 -18.92 2.70 -8.79
C TRP A 17 -17.46 3.22 -8.69
N GLY A 18 -17.01 4.03 -9.66
CA GLY A 18 -15.66 4.57 -9.72
C GLY A 18 -15.23 5.33 -8.46
N LEU A 19 -16.11 6.17 -7.89
CA LEU A 19 -15.78 6.93 -6.68
C LEU A 19 -15.59 6.01 -5.46
N LEU A 20 -16.43 4.97 -5.33
CA LEU A 20 -16.33 3.99 -4.25
C LEU A 20 -15.03 3.18 -4.35
N VAL A 21 -14.68 2.72 -5.55
CA VAL A 21 -13.42 1.99 -5.81
C VAL A 21 -12.21 2.86 -5.48
N MET A 22 -12.21 4.13 -5.90
CA MET A 22 -11.12 5.06 -5.63
C MET A 22 -10.93 5.29 -4.13
N LEU A 23 -12.03 5.39 -3.38
CA LEU A 23 -12.01 5.50 -1.92
C LEU A 23 -11.41 4.25 -1.26
N ILE A 24 -11.81 3.06 -1.68
CA ILE A 24 -11.31 1.79 -1.12
C ILE A 24 -9.81 1.64 -1.39
N VAL A 25 -9.36 1.92 -2.61
CA VAL A 25 -7.93 1.87 -2.97
C VAL A 25 -7.12 2.85 -2.14
N PHE A 26 -7.61 4.09 -2.02
CA PHE A 26 -6.97 5.11 -1.19
C PHE A 26 -6.87 4.67 0.27
N ALA A 27 -7.99 4.21 0.85
CA ALA A 27 -8.02 3.72 2.22
C ALA A 27 -7.11 2.51 2.42
N ALA A 28 -7.03 1.59 1.45
CA ALA A 28 -6.14 0.44 1.51
C ALA A 28 -4.67 0.86 1.52
N PHE A 29 -4.26 1.86 0.74
CA PHE A 29 -2.88 2.38 0.78
C PHE A 29 -2.56 3.10 2.08
N VAL A 30 -3.49 3.89 2.62
CA VAL A 30 -3.33 4.55 3.92
C VAL A 30 -3.31 3.53 5.06
N ALA A 31 -4.11 2.47 4.97
CA ALA A 31 -4.21 1.42 5.98
C ALA A 31 -3.10 0.37 5.87
N TRP A 32 -2.43 0.25 4.72
CA TRP A 32 -1.35 -0.70 4.46
C TRP A 32 -0.26 -0.74 5.55
N PRO A 33 0.31 0.39 6.01
CA PRO A 33 1.34 0.38 7.05
C PRO A 33 0.81 -0.04 8.43
N PHE A 34 -0.50 0.02 8.67
CA PHE A 34 -1.12 -0.44 9.91
C PHE A 34 -1.41 -1.95 9.90
N ARG A 35 -1.22 -2.64 8.76
CA ARG A 35 -1.41 -4.09 8.66
C ARG A 35 -0.25 -4.79 9.39
N PRO A 36 -0.50 -5.54 10.48
CA PRO A 36 0.51 -6.00 11.44
C PRO A 36 1.45 -7.13 10.93
N GLY A 37 1.60 -7.33 9.62
CA GLY A 37 2.38 -8.42 9.03
C GLY A 37 3.89 -8.17 8.93
N ALA A 38 4.36 -6.94 9.16
CA ALA A 38 5.78 -6.59 8.99
C ALA A 38 6.62 -6.76 10.26
N LYS A 39 6.02 -7.13 11.41
CA LYS A 39 6.75 -7.20 12.69
C LYS A 39 7.74 -8.35 12.73
N ASP A 40 7.35 -9.54 12.24
CA ASP A 40 8.23 -10.70 12.25
C ASP A 40 9.31 -10.62 11.17
N ASN A 41 9.00 -10.04 10.01
CA ASN A 41 10.00 -9.77 8.96
C ASN A 41 11.03 -8.72 9.40
N ASN A 42 10.61 -7.64 10.08
CA ASN A 42 11.55 -6.65 10.61
C ASN A 42 12.42 -7.22 11.73
N ARG A 43 11.88 -8.09 12.59
CA ARG A 43 12.65 -8.74 13.65
C ARG A 43 13.70 -9.70 13.10
N LYS A 44 13.33 -10.53 12.12
CA LYS A 44 14.29 -11.39 11.40
C LYS A 44 15.39 -10.60 10.71
N ALA A 45 15.07 -9.48 10.06
CA ALA A 45 16.08 -8.63 9.42
C ALA A 45 17.01 -7.93 10.43
N ALA A 46 16.52 -7.63 11.64
CA ALA A 46 17.35 -7.07 12.72
C ALA A 46 18.27 -8.11 13.37
N GLU A 47 17.85 -9.37 13.41
CA GLU A 47 18.62 -10.50 13.98
C GLU A 47 19.63 -11.07 12.97
N ALA A 48 19.42 -10.86 11.66
CA ALA A 48 20.31 -11.37 10.60
C ALA A 48 21.78 -10.91 10.68
N ILE A 49 22.06 -9.73 11.25
CA ILE A 49 23.45 -9.24 11.45
C ILE A 49 24.18 -10.04 12.55
N PHE A 50 23.44 -10.68 13.46
CA PHE A 50 24.01 -11.44 14.57
C PHE A 50 24.13 -12.94 14.26
N GLU A 51 23.55 -13.42 13.16
CA GLU A 51 23.61 -14.83 12.75
C GLU A 51 24.82 -15.16 11.87
N GLU A 52 25.60 -14.17 11.39
CA GLU A 52 26.77 -14.42 10.53
C GLU A 52 28.09 -14.73 11.28
N ASP A 53 28.11 -14.65 12.62
CA ASP A 53 29.35 -14.81 13.42
C ASP A 53 29.58 -16.23 14.01
N ASP A 54 28.69 -17.21 13.78
CA ASP A 54 28.79 -18.56 14.40
C ASP A 54 29.40 -19.66 13.50
N ASP A 55 29.81 -19.36 12.26
CA ASP A 55 30.30 -20.38 11.28
C ASP A 55 31.81 -20.30 10.94
N ASP A 56 32.63 -19.69 11.81
CA ASP A 56 34.11 -19.59 11.63
C ASP A 56 34.90 -20.34 12.73
N GLU A 57 34.40 -21.49 13.22
CA GLU A 57 35.21 -22.40 14.06
C GLU A 57 34.90 -23.89 13.81
N ALA A 58 35.64 -24.51 12.87
CA ALA A 58 36.05 -25.94 12.88
C ALA A 58 37.11 -26.27 11.81
#